data_AF-D4BRV1-F1
#
_entry.id   AF-D4BRV1-F1
#
_cell.length_a   1.000
_cell.length_b   1.000
_cell.length_c   1.000
_cell.angle_alpha   90.00
_cell.angle_beta   90.00
_cell.angle_gamma   90.00
#
_symmetry.space_group_name_H-M   'P 1'
#
loop_
_entity.id
_entity.type
_entity.pdbx_description
1 polymer ?
#
loop_
_entity_poly.entity_id
_entity_poly.type
_entity_poly.pdbx_seq_one_letter_code
_entity_poly.pdbx_strand_id
1 'polypeptide(L)'
;MSIADDEAEKAYPTRHWDGTHVKEQFCCDTDDLQEAYLRGRNAPPTNAEIEAVAKRLCYLSQPPLWFPTEPPAEQEKNLWRNMGMCDAQDEWLDKARDLLETARKAVNE
;
A
#
# COMPACT_ATOMS: atom_id res chain seq x y z
N MET A 1 4.07 6.08 27.58
CA MET A 1 3.73 5.46 26.29
C MET A 1 3.76 6.54 25.25
N SER A 2 4.43 6.28 24.12
CA SER A 2 4.45 7.20 22.98
C SER A 2 3.07 7.20 22.31
N ILE A 3 2.72 8.29 21.62
CA ILE A 3 1.53 8.32 20.74
C ILE A 3 1.59 7.18 19.72
N ALA A 4 2.79 6.85 19.24
CA ALA A 4 3.01 5.72 18.32
C ALA A 4 2.71 4.36 18.98
N ASP A 5 2.98 4.22 20.28
CA ASP A 5 2.68 2.97 21.01
C ASP A 5 1.16 2.82 21.19
N ASP A 6 0.46 3.91 21.51
CA ASP A 6 -1.00 3.92 21.69
C ASP A 6 -1.73 3.69 20.35
N GLU A 7 -1.24 4.27 19.24
CA GLU A 7 -1.78 4.02 17.90
C GLU A 7 -1.56 2.57 17.44
N ALA A 8 -0.37 2.02 17.70
CA ALA A 8 -0.06 0.63 17.39
C ALA A 8 -0.95 -0.34 18.21
N GLU A 9 -1.12 -0.09 19.51
CA GLU A 9 -1.96 -0.91 20.39
C GLU A 9 -3.45 -0.82 20.00
N LYS A 10 -3.91 0.34 19.52
CA LYS A 10 -5.28 0.50 19.03
C LYS A 10 -5.53 -0.27 17.73
N ALA A 11 -4.54 -0.34 16.84
CA ALA A 11 -4.62 -1.07 15.58
C ALA A 11 -4.41 -2.58 15.76
N TYR A 12 -3.54 -2.96 16.69
CA TYR A 12 -3.14 -4.34 16.98
C TYR A 12 -3.17 -4.55 18.49
N PRO A 13 -4.36 -4.76 19.08
CA PRO A 13 -4.49 -4.92 20.53
C PRO A 13 -3.71 -6.14 21.01
N THR A 14 -2.87 -5.94 22.03
CA THR A 14 -2.13 -7.00 22.67
C THR A 14 -3.12 -8.01 23.26
N ARG A 15 -3.03 -9.26 22.83
CA ARG A 15 -3.84 -10.35 23.40
C ARG A 15 -3.19 -10.87 24.67
N HIS A 16 -4.03 -11.29 25.60
CA HIS A 16 -3.63 -11.87 26.87
C HIS A 16 -4.30 -13.23 27.01
N TRP A 17 -3.61 -14.19 27.64
CA TRP A 17 -4.23 -15.47 27.94
C TRP A 17 -5.40 -15.28 28.90
N ASP A 18 -6.55 -15.88 28.60
CA ASP A 18 -7.78 -15.76 29.39
C ASP A 18 -7.53 -15.99 30.89
N GLY A 19 -7.93 -15.00 31.70
CA GLY A 19 -7.76 -15.05 33.16
C GLY A 19 -6.36 -14.72 33.67
N THR A 20 -5.42 -14.28 32.81
CA THR A 20 -4.07 -13.86 33.22
C THR A 20 -3.68 -12.49 32.67
N HIS A 21 -2.71 -11.84 33.30
CA HIS A 21 -2.04 -10.65 32.75
C HIS A 21 -0.85 -11.01 31.83
N VAL A 22 -0.70 -12.29 31.46
CA VAL A 22 0.39 -12.75 30.59
C VAL A 22 0.02 -12.42 29.15
N LYS A 23 0.89 -11.66 28.47
CA LYS A 23 0.75 -11.39 27.03
C LYS A 23 0.85 -12.69 26.26
N GLU A 24 -0.06 -12.93 25.32
CA GLU A 24 0.10 -13.98 24.31
C GLU A 24 1.33 -13.64 23.48
N GLN A 25 2.47 -14.22 23.82
CA GLN A 25 3.65 -14.19 22.97
C GLN A 25 3.46 -15.27 21.92
N PHE A 26 3.26 -14.85 20.66
CA PHE A 26 3.53 -15.72 19.54
C PHE A 26 5.01 -16.03 19.56
N CYS A 27 5.36 -17.28 19.87
CA CYS A 27 6.68 -17.81 19.58
C CYS A 27 6.81 -17.91 18.06
N CYS A 28 7.21 -16.82 17.41
CA CYS A 28 7.73 -16.82 16.06
C CYS A 28 9.24 -16.88 16.14
N ASP A 29 9.84 -17.92 15.56
CA ASP A 29 11.28 -17.97 15.37
C ASP A 29 11.70 -17.18 14.11
N THR A 30 13.00 -17.16 13.81
CA THR A 30 13.52 -16.46 12.63
C THR A 30 13.01 -17.06 11.33
N ASP A 31 12.70 -18.36 11.33
CA ASP A 31 12.24 -19.08 10.14
C ASP A 31 10.77 -18.70 9.85
N ASP A 32 9.93 -18.57 10.88
CA ASP A 32 8.55 -18.09 10.76
C ASP A 32 8.48 -16.67 10.15
N LEU A 33 9.37 -15.77 10.59
CA LEU A 33 9.45 -14.41 10.06
C LEU A 33 9.94 -14.38 8.61
N GLN A 34 10.94 -15.22 8.28
CA GLN A 34 11.45 -15.35 6.93
C GLN A 34 10.39 -15.92 5.99
N GLU A 35 9.63 -16.92 6.44
CA GLU A 35 8.52 -17.49 5.67
C GLU A 35 7.41 -16.46 5.43
N ALA A 36 7.02 -15.69 6.45
CA ALA A 36 6.06 -14.61 6.32
C ALA A 36 6.52 -13.54 5.31
N TYR A 37 7.81 -13.17 5.34
CA TYR A 37 8.39 -12.23 4.38
C TYR A 37 8.35 -12.76 2.94
N LEU A 38 8.78 -14.01 2.72
CA LEU A 38 8.75 -14.64 1.40
C LEU A 38 7.31 -14.76 0.86
N ARG A 39 6.37 -15.14 1.72
CA ARG A 39 4.94 -15.19 1.38
C ARG A 39 4.39 -13.81 1.03
N GLY A 40 4.74 -12.77 1.79
CA GLY A 40 4.33 -11.39 1.51
C GLY A 40 4.86 -10.87 0.18
N ARG A 41 6.11 -11.18 -0.17
CA ARG A 41 6.73 -10.81 -1.45
C ARG A 41 6.07 -11.51 -2.65
N ASN A 42 5.62 -12.75 -2.46
CA ASN A 42 4.95 -13.54 -3.48
C ASN A 42 3.43 -13.31 -3.53
N ALA A 43 2.87 -12.54 -2.60
CA ALA A 43 1.47 -12.17 -2.64
C ALA A 43 1.15 -11.36 -3.90
N PRO A 44 -0.11 -11.37 -4.39
CA PRO A 44 -0.54 -10.42 -5.41
C PRO A 44 -0.50 -8.97 -4.87
N PRO A 45 -0.38 -7.95 -5.74
CA PRO A 45 -0.41 -6.56 -5.32
C PRO A 45 -1.76 -6.22 -4.69
N THR A 46 -1.73 -5.52 -3.56
CA THR A 46 -2.94 -5.09 -2.86
C THR A 46 -3.62 -3.94 -3.60
N ASN A 47 -4.93 -3.77 -3.41
CA ASN A 47 -5.67 -2.66 -4.03
C ASN A 47 -5.06 -1.29 -3.68
N ALA A 48 -4.53 -1.12 -2.46
CA ALA A 48 -3.89 0.11 -2.04
C ALA A 48 -2.58 0.38 -2.80
N GLU A 49 -1.76 -0.66 -3.03
CA GLU A 49 -0.55 -0.55 -3.86
C GLU A 49 -0.90 -0.21 -5.32
N ILE A 50 -1.91 -0.89 -5.88
CA ILE A 50 -2.38 -0.66 -7.24
C ILE A 50 -2.87 0.80 -7.40
N GLU A 51 -3.70 1.28 -6.49
CA GLU A 51 -4.23 2.65 -6.54
C GLU A 51 -3.12 3.70 -6.38
N ALA A 52 -2.16 3.47 -5.47
CA ALA A 52 -1.03 4.39 -5.28
C ALA A 52 -0.16 4.49 -6.54
N VAL A 53 0.14 3.35 -7.18
CA VAL A 53 0.90 3.34 -8.44
C VAL A 53 0.08 3.95 -9.59
N ALA A 54 -1.22 3.66 -9.67
CA ALA A 54 -2.10 4.22 -10.68
C ALA A 54 -2.16 5.76 -10.61
N LYS A 55 -2.35 6.32 -9.41
CA LYS A 55 -2.28 7.78 -9.17
C LYS A 55 -0.97 8.37 -9.65
N ARG A 56 0.13 7.71 -9.31
CA ARG A 56 1.47 8.19 -9.66
C ARG A 56 1.73 8.15 -11.16
N LEU A 57 1.36 7.05 -11.82
CA LEU A 57 1.47 6.91 -13.28
C LEU A 57 0.61 7.94 -14.00
N CYS A 58 -0.63 8.12 -13.53
CA CYS A 58 -1.53 9.14 -14.07
C CYS A 58 -0.90 10.53 -13.95
N TYR A 59 -0.38 10.90 -12.77
CA TYR A 59 0.29 12.19 -12.55
C TYR A 59 1.51 12.39 -13.46
N LEU A 60 2.41 11.41 -13.52
CA LEU A 60 3.63 11.48 -14.34
C LEU A 60 3.36 11.50 -15.85
N SER A 61 2.21 10.98 -16.28
CA SER A 61 1.80 11.04 -17.69
C SER A 61 1.30 12.41 -18.13
N GLN A 62 0.97 13.31 -17.19
CA GLN A 62 0.43 14.62 -17.54
C GLN A 62 1.52 15.57 -18.03
N PRO A 63 1.24 16.38 -19.07
CA PRO A 63 2.15 17.41 -19.51
C PRO A 63 2.40 18.45 -18.40
N PRO A 64 3.61 19.02 -18.28
CA PRO A 64 3.95 20.02 -17.25
C PRO A 64 3.01 21.24 -17.20
N LEU A 65 2.33 21.54 -18.31
CA LEU A 65 1.40 22.67 -18.45
C LEU A 65 0.04 22.44 -17.80
N TRP A 66 -0.29 21.20 -17.42
CA TRP A 66 -1.56 20.84 -16.77
C TRP A 66 -1.51 20.99 -15.25
N PHE A 67 -0.35 21.30 -14.68
CA PHE A 67 -0.20 21.46 -13.26
C PHE A 67 -0.58 22.89 -12.84
N PRO A 68 -1.70 23.07 -12.12
CA PRO A 68 -2.10 24.37 -11.59
C PRO A 68 -1.07 24.90 -10.58
N THR A 69 -1.21 26.16 -10.14
CA THR A 69 -0.36 26.79 -9.11
C THR A 69 -0.42 26.13 -7.72
N GLU A 70 -1.15 25.03 -7.57
CA GLU A 70 -1.29 24.26 -6.32
C GLU A 70 -0.04 23.44 -5.99
N PRO A 71 0.15 23.01 -4.74
CA PRO A 71 1.23 22.10 -4.36
C PRO A 71 1.10 20.72 -5.05
N PRO A 72 2.21 20.02 -5.37
CA PRO A 72 2.17 18.75 -6.11
C PRO A 72 1.26 17.66 -5.52
N ALA A 73 1.17 17.56 -4.19
CA ALA A 73 0.30 16.57 -3.54
C ALA A 73 -1.20 16.83 -3.79
N GLU A 74 -1.62 18.09 -3.80
CA GLU A 74 -3.00 18.46 -4.13
C GLU A 74 -3.27 18.31 -5.62
N GLN A 75 -2.27 18.58 -6.48
CA GLN A 75 -2.38 18.33 -7.92
C GLN A 75 -2.65 16.85 -8.23
N GLU A 76 -1.85 15.93 -7.65
CA GLU A 76 -2.00 14.48 -7.86
C GLU A 76 -3.37 13.98 -7.39
N LYS A 77 -3.83 14.47 -6.23
CA LYS A 77 -5.15 14.16 -5.68
C LYS A 77 -6.29 14.69 -6.55
N ASN A 78 -6.21 15.94 -7.00
CA ASN A 78 -7.21 16.59 -7.83
C ASN A 78 -7.27 15.97 -9.22
N LEU A 79 -6.12 15.65 -9.82
CA LEU A 79 -6.02 14.90 -11.08
C LEU A 79 -6.71 13.55 -10.96
N TRP A 80 -6.37 12.77 -9.92
CA TRP A 80 -7.00 11.47 -9.72
C TRP A 80 -8.52 11.58 -9.59
N ARG A 81 -9.01 12.54 -8.79
CA ARG A 81 -10.44 12.80 -8.63
C ARG A 81 -11.10 13.16 -9.96
N ASN A 82 -10.48 14.02 -10.77
CA ASN A 82 -11.01 14.44 -12.07
C ASN A 82 -11.04 13.27 -13.06
N MET A 83 -10.04 12.37 -13.04
CA MET A 83 -10.05 11.17 -13.88
C MET A 83 -11.16 10.19 -13.51
N GLY A 84 -11.54 10.14 -12.23
CA GLY A 84 -12.68 9.36 -11.76
C GLY A 84 -14.02 9.90 -12.24
N MET A 85 -14.08 11.18 -12.62
CA MET A 85 -15.29 11.79 -13.21
C MET A 85 -15.44 11.49 -14.71
N CYS A 86 -14.41 10.92 -15.34
CA CYS A 86 -14.39 10.57 -16.76
C CYS A 86 -14.18 9.06 -17.00
N ASP A 87 -14.40 8.23 -15.98
CA ASP A 87 -14.22 6.76 -15.99
C ASP A 87 -12.83 6.28 -16.46
N ALA A 88 -11.83 7.16 -16.43
CA ALA A 88 -10.48 6.87 -16.92
C ALA A 88 -9.59 6.20 -15.86
N GLN A 89 -10.07 6.04 -14.62
CA GLN A 89 -9.30 5.44 -13.52
C GLN A 89 -9.03 3.95 -13.75
N ASP A 90 -9.98 3.22 -14.32
CA ASP A 90 -9.89 1.77 -14.51
C ASP A 90 -8.70 1.39 -15.40
N GLU A 91 -8.45 2.15 -16.48
CA GLU A 91 -7.29 1.92 -17.34
C GLU A 91 -5.96 2.08 -16.59
N TRP A 92 -5.87 3.03 -15.67
CA TRP A 92 -4.66 3.24 -14.86
C TRP A 92 -4.51 2.17 -13.78
N LEU A 93 -5.62 1.70 -13.19
CA LEU A 93 -5.62 0.60 -12.23
C LEU A 93 -5.14 -0.70 -12.89
N ASP A 94 -5.62 -1.00 -14.10
CA ASP A 94 -5.19 -2.19 -14.84
C ASP A 94 -3.70 -2.10 -15.24
N LYS A 95 -3.26 -0.96 -15.78
CA LYS A 95 -1.83 -0.74 -16.08
C LYS A 95 -0.94 -0.86 -14.84
N ALA A 96 -1.39 -0.34 -13.70
CA ALA A 96 -0.67 -0.43 -12.44
C ALA A 96 -0.58 -1.88 -11.95
N ARG A 97 -1.66 -2.67 -12.07
CA ARG A 97 -1.67 -4.10 -11.76
C ARG A 97 -0.66 -4.85 -12.61
N ASP A 98 -0.72 -4.68 -13.93
CA ASP A 98 0.18 -5.37 -14.87
C ASP A 98 1.65 -5.02 -14.61
N LEU A 99 1.94 -3.74 -14.34
CA LEU A 99 3.29 -3.28 -14.04
C LEU A 99 3.81 -3.87 -12.72
N LEU A 100 3.00 -3.90 -11.67
CA LEU A 100 3.38 -4.47 -10.38
C LEU A 100 3.59 -5.99 -10.46
N GLU A 101 2.72 -6.71 -11.18
CA GLU A 101 2.89 -8.15 -11.40
C GLU A 101 4.17 -8.45 -12.20
N THR A 102 4.43 -7.68 -13.25
CA THR A 102 5.65 -7.82 -14.08
C THR A 102 6.90 -7.56 -13.25
N ALA A 103 6.91 -6.48 -12.46
CA ALA A 103 8.03 -6.14 -11.59
C ALA A 103 8.28 -7.23 -10.53
N ARG A 104 7.23 -7.82 -9.96
CA ARG A 104 7.37 -8.93 -8.99
C ARG A 104 7.91 -10.21 -9.64
N LYS A 105 7.50 -10.54 -10.87
CA LYS A 105 8.05 -11.68 -11.62
C LYS A 105 9.54 -11.49 -11.95
N ALA A 106 9.93 -10.32 -12.45
CA ALA A 106 11.33 -10.02 -12.79
C ALA A 106 12.29 -10.07 -11.59
N VAL A 107 11.76 -9.93 -10.38
CA VAL A 107 12.52 -10.00 -9.13
C VAL A 107 12.71 -11.44 -8.62
N ASN A 108 11.97 -12.39 -9.20
CA ASN A 108 11.98 -13.81 -8.85
C ASN A 108 12.58 -14.71 -9.97
N GLU A 109 12.88 -14.14 -11.15
CA GLU A 109 13.63 -14.77 -12.27
C GLU A 109 15.14 -14.50 -12.16
#